data_AF-A0A6M1TCW1-F1
#
_entry.id   AF-A0A6M1TCW1-F1
#
_cell.length_a   1.000
_cell.length_b   1.000
_cell.length_c   1.000
_cell.angle_alpha   90.00
_cell.angle_beta   90.00
_cell.angle_gamma   90.00
#
_symmetry.space_group_name_H-M   'P 1'
#
loop_
_entity.id
_entity.type
_entity.pdbx_description
1 polymer ?
#
loop_
_entity_poly.entity_id
_entity_poly.type
_entity_poly.pdbx_seq_one_letter_code
_entity_poly.pdbx_strand_id
1 'polypeptide(L)'
;MELSNLIKKVDGLPALYKSDIRAGDHVRIKTRNSTYCLRVLENDTYLVEGGRFDRKKESPLQMSITGCGLGGAFVKTDLVAACGLNIEFENRVITSTVMSFAVFRNEHLN
;
A
#
# COMPACT_ATOMS: atom_id res chain seq x y z
N MET A 1 -19.38 -16.20 -8.60
CA MET A 1 -18.16 -15.67 -9.24
C MET A 1 -17.00 -16.52 -8.74
N GLU A 2 -16.31 -17.25 -9.62
CA GLU A 2 -15.18 -18.10 -9.19
C GLU A 2 -13.96 -17.26 -8.78
N LEU A 3 -13.27 -17.70 -7.73
CA LEU A 3 -12.05 -17.07 -7.19
C LEU A 3 -10.94 -16.93 -8.25
N SER A 4 -10.85 -17.90 -9.16
CA SER A 4 -9.94 -17.93 -10.31
C SER A 4 -10.08 -16.69 -11.21
N ASN A 5 -11.30 -16.23 -11.44
CA ASN A 5 -11.58 -15.04 -12.27
C ASN A 5 -11.30 -13.73 -11.53
N LEU A 6 -11.35 -13.73 -10.19
CA LEU A 6 -10.97 -12.57 -9.39
C LEU A 6 -9.46 -12.37 -9.41
N ILE A 7 -8.68 -13.45 -9.27
CA ILE A 7 -7.22 -13.43 -9.33
C ILE A 7 -6.74 -12.90 -10.69
N LYS A 8 -7.30 -13.42 -11.80
CA LYS A 8 -6.96 -12.94 -13.15
C LYS A 8 -7.24 -11.46 -13.36
N LYS A 9 -8.31 -10.93 -12.76
CA LYS A 9 -8.62 -9.49 -12.83
C LYS A 9 -7.63 -8.65 -12.04
N VAL A 10 -7.10 -9.18 -10.93
CA VAL A 10 -6.11 -8.50 -10.10
C VAL A 10 -4.74 -8.46 -10.78
N ASP A 11 -4.34 -9.53 -11.47
CA ASP A 11 -3.02 -9.63 -12.11
C ASP A 11 -2.83 -8.66 -13.29
N GLY A 12 -3.91 -8.10 -13.85
CA GLY A 12 -3.84 -7.07 -14.91
C GLY A 12 -3.81 -5.62 -14.40
N LEU A 13 -3.89 -5.40 -13.08
CA LEU A 13 -3.94 -4.05 -12.52
C LEU A 13 -2.52 -3.50 -12.33
N PRO A 14 -2.31 -2.18 -12.55
CA PRO A 14 -1.09 -1.53 -12.10
C PRO A 14 -0.90 -1.76 -10.59
N ALA A 15 0.19 -2.42 -10.24
CA ALA A 15 0.47 -2.88 -8.90
C ALA A 15 1.93 -2.61 -8.53
N LEU A 16 2.16 -2.35 -7.24
CA LEU A 16 3.47 -2.22 -6.63
C LEU A 16 3.69 -3.43 -5.74
N TYR A 17 4.61 -4.30 -6.13
CA TYR A 17 4.98 -5.46 -5.35
C TYR A 17 5.97 -5.06 -4.26
N LYS A 18 5.97 -5.81 -3.15
CA LYS A 18 6.97 -5.65 -2.08
C LYS A 18 8.39 -5.85 -2.62
N SER A 19 8.56 -6.71 -3.63
CA SER A 19 9.83 -6.94 -4.32
C SER A 19 10.31 -5.77 -5.18
N ASP A 20 9.45 -4.81 -5.53
CA ASP A 20 9.79 -3.67 -6.39
C ASP A 20 10.37 -2.48 -5.63
N ILE A 21 10.34 -2.55 -4.29
CA ILE A 21 10.78 -1.48 -3.39
C ILE A 21 11.89 -1.98 -2.48
N ARG A 22 12.67 -1.04 -1.97
CA ARG A 22 13.75 -1.31 -1.02
C ARG A 22 13.75 -0.29 0.11
N ALA A 23 14.41 -0.63 1.22
CA ALA A 23 14.57 0.28 2.35
C ALA A 23 15.13 1.65 1.88
N GLY A 24 14.53 2.72 2.38
CA GLY A 24 14.83 4.10 1.99
C GLY A 24 13.95 4.66 0.86
N ASP A 25 13.28 3.81 0.08
CA ASP A 25 12.32 4.27 -0.92
C ASP A 25 11.14 5.00 -0.24
N HIS A 26 10.59 5.99 -0.93
CA HIS A 26 9.37 6.68 -0.51
C HIS A 26 8.24 6.35 -1.49
N VAL A 27 7.09 5.92 -0.97
CA VAL A 27 5.92 5.59 -1.78
C VAL A 27 4.79 6.56 -1.46
N ARG A 28 4.32 7.29 -2.46
CA ARG A 28 3.08 8.08 -2.33
C ARG A 28 1.93 7.32 -2.97
N ILE A 29 0.85 7.15 -2.21
CA ILE A 29 -0.32 6.40 -2.64
C ILE A 29 -1.53 7.30 -2.53
N LYS A 30 -2.19 7.55 -3.66
CA LYS A 30 -3.48 8.25 -3.69
C LYS A 30 -4.59 7.23 -3.70
N THR A 31 -5.45 7.31 -2.70
CA THR A 31 -6.71 6.57 -2.63
C THR A 31 -7.87 7.50 -2.94
N ARG A 32 -9.08 6.97 -3.07
CA ARG A 32 -10.29 7.78 -3.33
C ARG A 32 -10.46 8.93 -2.34
N ASN A 33 -10.20 8.69 -1.06
CA ASN A 33 -10.53 9.64 0.02
C ASN A 33 -9.30 10.30 0.67
N SER A 34 -8.10 9.79 0.41
CA SER A 34 -6.90 10.14 1.16
C SER A 34 -5.63 9.93 0.35
N THR A 35 -4.57 10.64 0.69
CA THR A 35 -3.20 10.32 0.28
C THR A 35 -2.44 9.75 1.47
N TYR A 36 -1.67 8.70 1.22
CA TYR A 36 -0.74 8.09 2.17
C TYR A 36 0.69 8.24 1.65
N CYS A 37 1.62 8.47 2.56
CA CYS A 37 3.05 8.48 2.28
C CYS A 37 3.68 7.37 3.11
N LEU A 38 4.44 6.50 2.46
CA LEU A 38 5.18 5.42 3.09
C LEU A 38 6.66 5.70 2.94
N ARG A 39 7.42 5.54 4.03
CA ARG A 39 8.87 5.33 3.94
C ARG A 39 9.13 3.85 4.15
N VAL A 40 9.78 3.22 3.18
CA VAL A 40 10.10 1.79 3.26
C VAL A 40 11.25 1.61 4.24
N LEU A 41 11.04 0.75 5.23
CA LEU A 41 12.05 0.35 6.21
C LEU A 41 12.48 -1.10 5.89
N GLU A 42 13.26 -1.71 6.79
CA GLU A 42 13.64 -3.12 6.69
C GLU A 42 12.47 -4.05 7.06
N ASN A 43 12.59 -5.35 6.72
CA ASN A 43 11.70 -6.43 7.14
C ASN A 43 10.20 -6.20 6.81
N ASP A 44 9.88 -5.71 5.62
CA ASP A 44 8.50 -5.41 5.17
C ASP A 44 7.73 -4.45 6.09
N THR A 45 8.45 -3.56 6.79
CA THR A 45 7.85 -2.51 7.61
C THR A 45 7.94 -1.14 6.95
N TYR A 46 7.02 -0.26 7.32
CA TYR A 46 6.85 1.05 6.71
C TYR A 46 6.61 2.07 7.79
N LEU A 47 7.21 3.26 7.65
CA LEU A 47 6.74 4.43 8.37
C LEU A 47 5.60 5.05 7.56
N VAL A 48 4.40 5.04 8.13
CA VAL A 48 3.15 5.42 7.45
C VAL A 48 2.65 6.75 7.96
N GLU A 49 2.37 7.65 7.01
CA GLU A 49 1.76 8.96 7.21
C GLU A 49 0.57 9.12 6.27
N GLY A 50 -0.33 10.04 6.60
CA GLY A 50 -1.47 10.42 5.78
C GLY A 50 -2.80 9.76 6.15
N GLY A 51 -3.83 10.23 5.46
CA GLY A 51 -5.17 9.67 5.49
C GLY A 51 -5.79 9.55 6.89
N ARG A 52 -6.12 8.33 7.30
CA ARG A 52 -6.76 8.08 8.60
C ARG A 52 -5.83 8.37 9.78
N PHE A 53 -4.53 8.16 9.63
CA PHE A 53 -3.56 8.27 10.72
C PHE A 53 -3.33 9.74 11.10
N ASP A 54 -3.14 10.62 10.12
CA ASP A 54 -3.02 12.07 10.37
C ASP A 54 -4.30 12.64 10.97
N ARG A 55 -5.48 12.25 10.45
CA ARG A 55 -6.78 12.71 10.98
C ARG A 55 -7.00 12.32 12.44
N LYS A 56 -6.36 11.26 12.90
CA LYS A 56 -6.40 10.80 14.29
C LYS A 56 -5.20 11.27 15.14
N LYS A 57 -4.26 12.00 14.55
CA LYS A 57 -2.98 12.40 15.18
C LYS A 57 -2.16 11.20 15.66
N GLU A 58 -2.21 10.10 14.92
CA GLU A 58 -1.48 8.86 15.23
C GLU A 58 -0.20 8.74 14.37
N SER A 59 -0.06 9.54 13.31
CA SER A 59 1.10 9.55 12.40
C SER A 59 2.34 10.24 12.99
N PRO A 60 3.56 9.81 12.61
CA PRO A 60 3.86 8.62 11.82
C PRO A 60 3.76 7.34 12.64
N LEU A 61 3.30 6.24 12.03
CA LEU A 61 3.34 4.90 12.65
C LEU A 61 4.26 3.97 11.88
N GLN A 62 5.09 3.22 12.59
CA GLN A 62 5.79 2.08 12.02
C GLN A 62 4.89 0.86 12.05
N MET A 63 4.65 0.24 10.89
CA MET A 63 3.82 -0.96 10.79
C MET A 63 4.01 -1.70 9.48
N SER A 64 3.44 -2.91 9.39
CA SER A 64 3.44 -3.70 8.16
C SER A 64 2.19 -3.44 7.30
N ILE A 65 2.30 -3.75 6.00
CA ILE A 65 1.16 -3.85 5.08
C ILE A 65 0.86 -5.32 4.86
N THR A 66 -0.35 -5.74 5.25
CA THR A 66 -0.84 -7.10 5.08
C THR A 66 -0.95 -7.44 3.60
N GLY A 67 -1.48 -6.51 2.81
CA GLY A 67 -1.59 -6.66 1.36
C GLY A 67 -2.62 -5.72 0.74
N CYS A 68 -2.99 -6.03 -0.50
CA CYS A 68 -4.06 -5.34 -1.22
C CYS A 68 -5.24 -6.26 -1.49
N GLY A 69 -6.47 -5.76 -1.34
CA GLY A 69 -7.66 -6.59 -1.40
C GLY A 69 -8.94 -5.86 -1.74
N LEU A 70 -10.04 -6.62 -1.80
CA LEU A 70 -11.40 -6.09 -1.94
C LEU A 70 -12.09 -6.05 -0.57
N GLY A 71 -11.68 -5.10 0.28
CA GLY A 71 -12.36 -4.82 1.54
C GLY A 71 -12.55 -6.03 2.48
N GLY A 72 -11.56 -6.92 2.57
CA GLY A 72 -11.57 -8.08 3.47
C GLY A 72 -12.11 -9.39 2.88
N ALA A 73 -12.56 -9.41 1.61
CA ALA A 73 -13.00 -10.65 0.96
C ALA A 73 -11.84 -11.52 0.43
N PHE A 74 -10.77 -10.87 -0.03
CA PHE A 74 -9.54 -11.48 -0.54
C PHE A 74 -8.42 -10.46 -0.39
N VAL A 75 -7.23 -10.93 0.02
CA VAL A 75 -6.03 -10.11 0.19
C VAL A 75 -4.86 -10.79 -0.50
N LYS A 76 -4.23 -10.08 -1.44
CA LYS A 76 -2.99 -10.47 -2.09
C LYS A 76 -1.82 -9.82 -1.33
N THR A 77 -1.00 -10.65 -0.70
CA THR A 77 -0.09 -10.27 0.39
C THR A 77 1.31 -9.82 -0.05
N ASP A 78 1.67 -10.09 -1.30
CA ASP A 78 2.90 -9.67 -1.97
C ASP A 78 2.84 -8.22 -2.47
N LEU A 79 1.72 -7.52 -2.25
CA LEU A 79 1.48 -6.17 -2.73
C LEU A 79 1.56 -5.11 -1.64
N VAL A 80 2.12 -3.96 -2.00
CA VAL A 80 2.11 -2.71 -1.21
C VAL A 80 0.91 -1.85 -1.59
N ALA A 81 0.66 -1.74 -2.90
CA ALA A 81 -0.45 -0.97 -3.47
C ALA A 81 -0.87 -1.56 -4.81
N ALA A 82 -2.16 -1.51 -5.16
CA ALA A 82 -2.63 -1.83 -6.50
C ALA A 82 -3.87 -1.02 -6.86
N CYS A 83 -3.86 -0.38 -8.03
CA CYS A 83 -4.96 0.45 -8.50
C CYS A 83 -6.24 -0.39 -8.61
N GLY A 84 -7.36 0.12 -8.10
CA GLY A 84 -8.63 -0.61 -8.05
C GLY A 84 -8.83 -1.47 -6.79
N LEU A 85 -7.80 -1.66 -5.96
CA LEU A 85 -7.89 -2.38 -4.69
C LEU A 85 -7.78 -1.46 -3.47
N ASN A 86 -8.07 -1.99 -2.29
CA ASN A 86 -7.83 -1.35 -1.00
C ASN A 86 -6.50 -1.85 -0.41
N ILE A 87 -5.82 -1.02 0.37
CA ILE A 87 -4.67 -1.44 1.17
C ILE A 87 -5.17 -1.84 2.54
N GLU A 88 -4.66 -2.95 3.05
CA GLU A 88 -4.88 -3.40 4.42
C GLU A 88 -3.59 -3.29 5.23
N PHE A 89 -3.62 -2.44 6.25
CA PHE A 89 -2.53 -2.30 7.21
C PHE A 89 -2.65 -3.34 8.33
N GLU A 90 -1.53 -3.65 8.98
CA GLU A 90 -1.45 -4.60 10.11
C GLU A 90 -2.49 -4.35 11.22
N ASN A 91 -2.80 -3.07 11.49
CA ASN A 91 -3.80 -2.68 12.49
C ASN A 91 -5.26 -2.76 11.99
N ARG A 92 -5.51 -3.49 10.90
CA ARG A 92 -6.84 -3.68 10.25
C ARG A 92 -7.46 -2.40 9.68
N VAL A 93 -6.68 -1.33 9.54
CA VAL A 93 -7.14 -0.18 8.76
C VAL A 93 -7.14 -0.58 7.29
N ILE A 94 -8.33 -0.54 6.69
CA ILE A 94 -8.53 -0.73 5.26
C ILE A 94 -8.75 0.64 4.62
N THR A 95 -7.97 0.97 3.59
CA THR A 95 -8.11 2.24 2.87
C THR A 95 -9.32 2.23 1.95
N SER A 96 -9.71 3.40 1.43
CA SER A 96 -10.51 3.43 0.19
C SER A 96 -9.69 2.94 -1.02
N THR A 97 -10.35 2.70 -2.16
CA THR A 97 -9.70 2.22 -3.38
C THR A 97 -8.51 3.07 -3.78
N VAL A 98 -7.37 2.44 -4.08
CA VAL A 98 -6.17 3.06 -4.63
C VAL A 98 -6.47 3.50 -6.06
N MET A 99 -6.15 4.76 -6.34
CA MET A 99 -6.35 5.40 -7.65
C MET A 99 -5.03 5.49 -8.42
N SER A 100 -3.93 5.76 -7.71
CA SER A 100 -2.58 5.84 -8.27
C SER A 100 -1.53 5.72 -7.17
N PHE A 101 -0.31 5.39 -7.55
CA PHE A 101 0.86 5.42 -6.67
C PHE A 101 2.11 5.86 -7.44
N ALA A 102 3.13 6.31 -6.71
CA ALA A 102 4.44 6.65 -7.24
C ALA A 102 5.53 6.27 -6.23
N VAL A 103 6.65 5.76 -6.72
CA VAL A 103 7.84 5.44 -5.94
C VAL A 103 8.90 6.51 -6.23
N PHE A 104 9.47 7.07 -5.18
CA PHE A 104 10.56 8.03 -5.21
C PHE A 104 11.79 7.39 -4.57
N ARG A 105 12.86 7.29 -5.35
CA ARG A 105 14.16 6.79 -4.89
C ARG A 105 15.13 7.97 -4.90
N ASN A 106 15.77 8.25 -3.77
CA ASN A 106 16.88 9.19 -3.75
C ASN A 106 18.12 8.46 -4.25
N GLU A 107 18.42 8.58 -5.53
CA GLU A 107 19.61 7.96 -6.13
C GLU A 107 20.89 8.81 -5.95
N HIS A 108 20.83 9.94 -5.23
CA HIS A 108 21.98 10.83 -5.02
C HIS A 108 21.98 11.48 -3.63
N LEU A 109 22.66 10.84 -2.68
CA LEU A 109 23.34 11.47 -1.56
C LEU A 109 24.68 10.75 -1.37
N ASN A 110 25.60 10.97 -2.32
CA ASN A 110 27.03 10.74 -2.17
C ASN A 110 27.73 12.08 -2.27
#